data_AF-A0A9N9NXL5-F1
#
_entry.id   AF-A0A9N9NXL5-F1
#
_cell.length_a   1.000
_cell.length_b   1.000
_cell.length_c   1.000
_cell.angle_alpha   90.00
_cell.angle_beta   90.00
_cell.angle_gamma   90.00
#
_symmetry.space_group_name_H-M   'P 1'
#
loop_
_entity.id
_entity.type
_entity.pdbx_description
1 polymer ?
#
loop_
_entity_poly.entity_id
_entity_poly.type
_entity_poly.pdbx_seq_one_letter_code
_entity_poly.pdbx_strand_id
1 'polypeptide(L)'
;MTTVQKTRKPKTNSFTSILDQVLNKYNLSAKSNLLQLRAHADELSTMLPDWKACKDMKEALCWRLFKENQIGALVPNNKKKRLTIKKRAQYCAKTKDVWDI
;
A
#
# COMPACT_ATOMS: atom_id res chain seq x y z
N MET A 1 23.24 35.09 -6.66
CA MET A 1 22.27 34.44 -5.76
C MET A 1 22.25 32.95 -6.08
N THR A 2 22.96 32.16 -5.30
CA THR A 2 23.12 30.70 -5.51
C THR A 2 21.93 29.98 -4.90
N THR A 3 21.01 29.50 -5.73
CA THR A 3 19.89 28.66 -5.31
C THR A 3 20.41 27.28 -4.91
N VAL A 4 20.64 27.09 -3.61
CA VAL A 4 20.92 25.77 -3.04
C VAL A 4 19.68 24.91 -3.26
N GLN A 5 19.75 24.03 -4.26
CA GLN A 5 18.77 22.96 -4.42
C GLN A 5 18.95 22.02 -3.22
N LYS A 6 18.08 22.16 -2.22
CA LYS A 6 17.89 21.14 -1.18
C LYS A 6 17.40 19.88 -1.89
N THR A 7 18.32 19.03 -2.31
CA THR A 7 18.05 17.62 -2.60
C THR A 7 17.60 17.00 -1.28
N ARG A 8 16.29 17.07 -1.03
CA ARG A 8 15.66 16.23 -0.01
C ARG A 8 15.93 14.82 -0.49
N LYS A 9 16.96 14.16 0.05
CA LYS A 9 17.06 12.71 -0.06
C LYS A 9 15.68 12.19 0.34
N PRO A 10 15.02 11.37 -0.49
CA PRO A 10 13.79 10.74 -0.03
C PRO A 10 14.19 10.04 1.25
N LYS A 11 13.66 10.52 2.37
CA LYS A 11 13.75 9.80 3.65
C LYS A 11 13.25 8.42 3.26
N THR A 12 14.13 7.43 3.26
CA THR A 12 13.80 6.04 2.91
C THR A 12 12.71 5.63 3.89
N ASN A 13 11.48 5.91 3.51
CA ASN A 13 10.30 5.48 4.19
C ASN A 13 10.30 3.99 3.93
N SER A 14 10.42 3.19 4.98
CA SER A 14 10.51 1.72 4.91
C SER A 14 9.54 1.11 3.90
N PHE A 15 8.37 1.74 3.70
CA PHE A 15 7.37 1.39 2.71
C PHE A 15 7.81 1.45 1.24
N THR A 16 8.66 2.40 0.82
CA THR A 16 9.16 2.41 -0.57
C THR A 16 10.10 1.25 -0.84
N SER A 17 10.94 0.88 0.14
CA SER A 17 11.79 -0.31 0.05
C SER A 17 10.96 -1.60 0.03
N ILE A 18 9.89 -1.68 0.83
CA ILE A 18 8.94 -2.80 0.78
C ILE A 18 8.27 -2.89 -0.60
N LEU A 19 7.88 -1.74 -1.17
CA LEU A 19 7.31 -1.70 -2.52
C LEU A 19 8.31 -2.23 -3.54
N ASP A 20 9.56 -1.78 -3.49
CA ASP A 20 10.64 -2.29 -4.37
C ASP A 20 10.82 -3.80 -4.26
N GLN A 21 10.81 -4.31 -3.04
CA GLN A 21 10.97 -5.75 -2.80
C GLN A 21 9.81 -6.54 -3.43
N VAL A 22 8.56 -6.08 -3.29
CA VAL A 22 7.39 -6.73 -3.89
C VAL A 22 7.44 -6.63 -5.42
N LEU A 23 7.78 -5.46 -5.98
CA LEU A 23 7.86 -5.29 -7.43
C LEU A 23 8.96 -6.19 -8.03
N ASN A 24 10.12 -6.28 -7.40
CA ASN A 24 11.21 -7.13 -7.87
C ASN A 24 10.88 -8.62 -7.72
N LYS A 25 10.30 -9.02 -6.58
CA LYS A 25 9.90 -10.42 -6.33
C LYS A 25 8.93 -10.95 -7.39
N TYR A 26 8.02 -10.10 -7.88
CA TYR A 26 6.97 -10.48 -8.83
C TYR A 26 7.18 -9.93 -10.25
N ASN A 27 8.35 -9.35 -10.54
CA ASN A 27 8.67 -8.70 -11.81
C ASN A 27 7.59 -7.71 -12.28
N LEU A 28 7.05 -6.93 -11.34
CA LEU A 28 5.98 -5.96 -11.62
C LEU A 28 6.58 -4.62 -12.06
N SER A 29 6.00 -4.05 -13.11
CA SER A 29 6.38 -2.76 -13.66
C SER A 29 5.15 -2.04 -14.24
N ALA A 30 5.35 -0.81 -14.73
CA ALA A 30 4.31 -0.09 -15.46
C ALA A 30 3.82 -0.81 -16.73
N LYS A 31 4.56 -1.83 -17.21
CA LYS A 31 4.16 -2.68 -18.35
C LYS A 31 3.33 -3.90 -17.94
N SER A 32 3.20 -4.19 -16.64
CA SER A 32 2.49 -5.37 -16.14
C SER A 32 0.98 -5.26 -16.34
N ASN A 33 0.34 -6.42 -16.50
CA ASN A 33 -1.11 -6.51 -16.66
C ASN A 33 -1.82 -6.16 -15.33
N LEU A 34 -2.98 -5.51 -15.44
CA LEU A 34 -3.83 -5.18 -14.30
C LEU A 34 -4.20 -6.40 -13.44
N LEU A 35 -4.42 -7.56 -14.05
CA LEU A 35 -4.70 -8.82 -13.35
C LEU A 35 -3.53 -9.29 -12.49
N GLN A 36 -2.30 -9.18 -13.01
CA GLN A 36 -1.08 -9.52 -12.27
C GLN A 36 -0.89 -8.58 -11.08
N LEU A 37 -1.08 -7.27 -11.29
CA LEU A 37 -1.01 -6.28 -10.21
C LEU A 37 -2.06 -6.56 -9.12
N ARG A 38 -3.30 -6.88 -9.52
CA ARG A 38 -4.38 -7.17 -8.58
C ARG A 38 -4.15 -8.44 -7.77
N ALA A 39 -3.51 -9.45 -8.35
CA ALA A 39 -3.19 -10.70 -7.65
C ALA A 39 -2.28 -10.47 -6.41
N HIS A 40 -1.43 -9.45 -6.47
CA HIS A 40 -0.50 -9.11 -5.38
C HIS A 40 -0.98 -7.94 -4.51
N ALA A 41 -2.17 -7.40 -4.79
CA ALA A 41 -2.72 -6.26 -4.05
C ALA A 41 -3.05 -6.60 -2.60
N ASP A 42 -3.52 -7.83 -2.34
CA ASP A 42 -3.84 -8.28 -0.99
C ASP A 42 -2.55 -8.46 -0.15
N GLU A 43 -1.49 -9.04 -0.71
CA GLU A 43 -0.17 -9.15 -0.05
C GLU A 43 0.38 -7.75 0.27
N LEU A 44 0.36 -6.83 -0.69
CA LEU A 44 0.79 -5.46 -0.46
C LEU A 44 -0.08 -4.76 0.59
N SER A 45 -1.39 -4.98 0.57
CA SER A 45 -2.30 -4.42 1.58
C SER A 45 -2.08 -4.98 2.99
N THR A 46 -1.63 -6.23 3.14
CA THR A 46 -1.28 -6.79 4.46
C THR A 46 -0.01 -6.15 5.04
N MET A 47 0.91 -5.73 4.17
CA MET A 47 2.13 -5.01 4.56
C MET A 47 1.89 -3.52 4.86
N LEU A 48 0.69 -2.99 4.56
CA LEU A 48 0.31 -1.60 4.70
C LEU A 48 -0.82 -1.42 5.73
N PRO A 49 -0.51 -1.41 7.04
CA PRO A 49 -1.53 -1.24 8.08
C PRO A 49 -2.08 0.19 8.17
N ASP A 50 -1.34 1.20 7.69
CA ASP A 50 -1.67 2.62 7.84
C ASP A 50 -2.10 3.27 6.51
N TRP A 51 -3.11 4.14 6.58
CA TRP A 51 -3.59 4.94 5.45
C TRP A 51 -2.50 5.87 4.91
N LYS A 52 -1.59 6.33 5.78
CA LYS A 52 -0.46 7.18 5.38
C LYS A 52 0.54 6.40 4.54
N ALA A 53 0.82 5.15 4.91
CA ALA A 53 1.67 4.25 4.12
C ALA A 53 1.05 3.96 2.73
N CYS A 54 -0.27 3.78 2.66
CA CYS A 54 -0.98 3.67 1.38
C CYS A 54 -0.84 4.93 0.52
N LYS A 55 -0.84 6.13 1.13
CA LYS A 55 -0.66 7.38 0.39
C LYS A 55 0.76 7.49 -0.18
N ASP A 56 1.76 7.22 0.65
CA ASP A 56 3.17 7.26 0.25
C ASP A 56 3.49 6.27 -0.88
N MET A 57 2.91 5.06 -0.84
CA MET A 57 3.09 4.08 -1.92
C MET A 57 2.41 4.50 -3.23
N LYS A 58 1.21 5.10 -3.18
CA LYS A 58 0.55 5.62 -4.39
C LYS A 58 1.41 6.68 -5.06
N GLU A 59 1.97 7.57 -4.25
CA GLU A 59 2.89 8.58 -4.74
C GLU A 59 4.13 7.93 -5.37
N ALA A 60 4.76 6.96 -4.70
CA ALA A 60 5.90 6.22 -5.25
C ALA A 60 5.60 5.50 -6.58
N LEU A 61 4.40 4.93 -6.73
CA LEU A 61 3.97 4.31 -7.99
C LEU A 61 3.75 5.35 -9.09
N CYS A 62 3.21 6.53 -8.78
CA CYS A 62 3.12 7.64 -9.74
C CYS A 62 4.51 8.04 -10.25
N TRP A 63 5.50 8.17 -9.36
CA TRP A 63 6.89 8.48 -9.75
C TRP A 63 7.49 7.41 -10.66
N ARG A 64 7.02 6.15 -10.55
CA ARG A 64 7.44 5.01 -11.38
C ARG A 64 6.62 4.83 -12.65
N LEU A 65 5.83 5.85 -13.03
CA LEU A 65 5.03 5.89 -14.25
C LEU A 65 3.93 4.83 -14.34
N PHE A 66 3.46 4.33 -13.19
CA PHE A 66 2.25 3.51 -13.18
C PHE A 66 1.03 4.37 -13.50
N LYS A 67 0.12 3.82 -14.31
CA LYS A 67 -1.15 4.47 -14.62
C LYS A 67 -2.09 4.43 -13.42
N GLU A 68 -3.02 5.39 -13.34
CA GLU A 68 -3.94 5.51 -12.21
C GLU A 68 -4.77 4.23 -11.97
N ASN A 69 -5.19 3.54 -13.05
CA ASN A 69 -5.86 2.25 -12.96
C ASN A 69 -4.97 1.14 -12.37
N GLN A 70 -3.69 1.10 -12.74
CA GLN A 70 -2.70 0.17 -12.19
C GLN A 70 -2.42 0.43 -10.71
N ILE A 71 -2.30 1.71 -10.34
CA ILE A 71 -2.14 2.15 -8.94
C ILE A 71 -3.36 1.73 -8.12
N GLY A 72 -4.57 1.92 -8.65
CA GLY A 72 -5.81 1.51 -8.01
C GLY A 72 -5.96 -0.02 -7.87
N ALA A 73 -5.39 -0.79 -8.80
CA ALA A 73 -5.37 -2.24 -8.73
C ALA A 73 -4.38 -2.76 -7.67
N LEU A 74 -3.21 -2.14 -7.55
CA LEU A 74 -2.15 -2.58 -6.63
C LEU A 74 -2.35 -2.06 -5.20
N VAL A 75 -2.79 -0.81 -5.05
CA VAL A 75 -3.07 -0.16 -3.76
C VAL A 75 -4.53 0.30 -3.74
N PRO A 76 -5.50 -0.64 -3.58
CA PRO A 76 -6.90 -0.29 -3.55
C PRO A 76 -7.18 0.68 -2.40
N ASN A 77 -7.96 1.74 -2.68
CA ASN A 77 -8.34 2.72 -1.68
C ASN A 77 -9.42 2.09 -0.76
N ASN A 78 -8.96 1.30 0.21
CA ASN A 78 -9.76 0.62 1.22
C ASN A 78 -10.48 1.57 2.20
N LYS A 79 -10.43 2.90 1.96
CA LYS A 79 -11.39 3.89 2.52
C LYS A 79 -12.85 3.43 2.43
N LYS A 80 -13.20 2.61 1.43
CA LYS A 80 -14.56 2.05 1.27
C LYS A 80 -14.85 0.79 2.11
N LYS A 81 -13.84 0.08 2.63
CA LYS A 81 -14.05 -0.93 3.70
C LYS A 81 -14.10 -0.21 5.06
N ARG A 82 -14.96 0.81 5.20
CA ARG A 82 -15.57 1.07 6.51
C ARG A 82 -16.31 -0.22 6.85
N LEU A 83 -15.69 -1.11 7.63
CA LEU A 83 -16.41 -2.23 8.23
C LEU A 83 -17.66 -1.62 8.84
N THR A 84 -18.84 -2.06 8.40
CA THR A 84 -20.07 -1.72 9.11
C THR A 84 -19.86 -2.06 10.58
N ILE A 85 -20.37 -1.24 11.50
CA ILE A 85 -20.16 -1.37 12.95
C ILE A 85 -20.31 -2.83 13.41
N LYS A 86 -21.24 -3.56 12.79
CA LYS A 86 -21.46 -5.01 12.96
C LYS A 86 -20.24 -5.90 12.69
N LYS A 87 -19.51 -5.71 11.58
CA LYS A 87 -18.30 -6.50 11.29
C LYS A 87 -17.13 -6.15 12.22
N ARG A 88 -17.05 -4.89 12.68
CA ARG A 88 -16.10 -4.49 13.73
C ARG A 88 -16.42 -5.16 15.06
N ALA A 89 -17.69 -5.12 15.49
CA ALA A 89 -18.14 -5.79 16.70
C ALA A 89 -17.87 -7.30 16.65
N GLN A 90 -18.09 -7.94 15.49
CA GLN A 90 -17.84 -9.37 15.31
C GLN A 90 -16.35 -9.73 15.34
N TYR A 91 -15.47 -8.89 14.77
CA TYR A 91 -14.02 -9.05 14.89
C TYR A 91 -13.56 -8.89 16.35
N CYS A 92 -14.02 -7.84 17.04
CA CYS A 92 -13.68 -7.58 18.44
C CYS A 92 -14.20 -8.68 19.38
N ALA A 93 -15.37 -9.27 19.12
CA ALA A 93 -15.89 -10.40 19.87
C ALA A 93 -15.00 -11.65 19.70
N LYS A 94 -14.60 -11.97 18.47
CA LYS A 94 -13.71 -13.11 18.18
C LYS A 94 -12.32 -12.98 18.80
N THR A 95 -11.80 -11.76 18.95
CA THR A 95 -10.50 -11.53 19.60
C THR A 95 -10.58 -11.38 21.12
N LYS A 96 -11.77 -11.16 21.69
CA LYS A 96 -11.96 -11.15 23.15
C LYS A 96 -11.89 -12.56 23.75
N ASP A 97 -12.41 -13.57 23.04
CA ASP A 97 -12.33 -14.99 23.44
C ASP A 97 -10.89 -15.54 23.56
N VAL A 98 -9.89 -14.86 22.98
CA VAL A 98 -8.49 -15.30 23.03
C VAL A 98 -7.78 -14.86 24.31
N TRP A 99 -8.36 -13.92 25.08
CA TRP A 99 -7.72 -13.32 26.27
C TRP A 99 -8.49 -13.51 27.58
N ASP A 100 -9.60 -14.27 27.58
CA ASP A 100 -10.19 -14.78 28.83
C ASP A 100 -9.50 -16.11 29.20
N ILE A 101 -8.37 -15.99 29.90
CA ILE A 101 -7.76 -17.05 30.74
C ILE A 101 -7.70 -16.51 32.16
#